data_AF-A0AAV9N2N1-F1
#
_entry.id   AF-A0AAV9N2N1-F1
#
_cell.length_a   1.000
_cell.length_b   1.000
_cell.length_c   1.000
_cell.angle_alpha   90.00
_cell.angle_beta   90.00
_cell.angle_gamma   90.00
#
_symmetry.space_group_name_H-M   'P 1'
#
loop_
_entity.id
_entity.type
_entity.pdbx_description
1 polymer ?
#
loop_
_entity_poly.entity_id
_entity_poly.type
_entity_poly.pdbx_seq_one_letter_code
_entity_poly.pdbx_strand_id
1 'polypeptide(L)'
;MSSRSRRNIVRGTVIRACREGSARPRSGSTGPELVSSSSASNGHVVYKDSTRLSAEFFSNLLQDYTTIVLPFLPIVSENEFASAIAEKKPDQTGSAFVKILGAITLNMRCSWLGEEETDRNQINLLYTQALQQRGALMPDHQITVRTLVIPLFAATCILDINPNSDMGVYYLREAITGIQILGVDDPSRAVRLDASDRAQQERLYWVLFIHERLLSITSRRRPTLSALPNLLQPDPTIPEGVLKGFNQIILLFKTIDDTFMTHWIDRQAPTLTMAWIEEKQSQLSGINDDWEDQIKELSQMQQIDLLVTRDWLRTLVWQVALSRFFLTSDGRPSRHFMDITFPALISRRLRMMLTATPRQAVEIHGTGILHKVFEIVSMLGDLLELVLHATCDDRTIIDHLDDYSFLYTFLNSMSKFDPVEQTILNTRFMTVQAQYPALSTLTGTG
;
A
#
# COMPACT_ATOMS: atom_id res chain seq x y z
N MET A 1 -23.82 30.75 37.29
CA MET A 1 -24.29 29.54 36.59
C MET A 1 -24.45 29.87 35.12
N SER A 2 -23.58 29.38 34.25
CA SER A 2 -23.77 29.43 32.79
C SER A 2 -23.07 28.22 32.18
N SER A 3 -23.87 27.35 31.59
CA SER A 3 -23.51 26.02 31.09
C SER A 3 -22.83 26.10 29.71
N ARG A 4 -21.56 25.75 29.63
CA ARG A 4 -20.84 25.53 28.35
C ARG A 4 -21.27 24.19 27.75
N SER A 5 -21.94 24.26 26.61
CA SER A 5 -22.30 23.10 25.78
C SER A 5 -21.05 22.50 25.14
N ARG A 6 -20.74 21.24 25.48
CA ARG A 6 -19.67 20.44 24.87
C ARG A 6 -20.18 19.87 23.55
N ARG A 7 -19.60 20.26 22.42
CA ARG A 7 -19.83 19.58 21.14
C ARG A 7 -18.89 18.39 21.05
N ASN A 8 -19.45 17.19 21.01
CA ASN A 8 -18.74 15.95 20.74
C ASN A 8 -18.32 15.92 19.26
N ILE A 9 -17.02 15.72 19.00
CA ILE A 9 -16.49 15.47 17.67
C ILE A 9 -16.83 14.01 17.30
N VAL A 10 -17.88 13.81 16.51
CA VAL A 10 -18.33 12.48 16.07
C VAL A 10 -17.66 12.15 14.74
N ARG A 11 -16.58 11.38 14.81
CA ARG A 11 -15.74 10.89 13.69
C ARG A 11 -16.38 9.68 12.97
N GLY A 12 -17.67 9.76 12.66
CA GLY A 12 -18.48 8.65 12.15
C GLY A 12 -18.93 8.74 10.68
N THR A 13 -18.67 9.86 9.99
CA THR A 13 -19.34 10.17 8.71
C THR A 13 -18.77 9.38 7.52
N VAL A 14 -17.47 9.09 7.50
CA VAL A 14 -16.82 8.40 6.37
C VAL A 14 -17.19 6.91 6.31
N ILE A 15 -17.28 6.22 7.46
CA ILE A 15 -17.69 4.81 7.53
C ILE A 15 -19.20 4.64 7.25
N ARG A 16 -20.01 5.64 7.63
CA ARG A 16 -21.47 5.61 7.41
C ARG A 16 -21.83 5.82 5.94
N ALA A 17 -21.12 6.70 5.23
CA ALA A 17 -21.31 6.94 3.80
C ALA A 17 -21.01 5.68 2.96
N CYS A 18 -19.98 4.89 3.31
CA CYS A 18 -19.70 3.61 2.65
C CYS A 18 -20.78 2.54 2.87
N ARG A 19 -21.59 2.65 3.93
CA ARG A 19 -22.58 1.62 4.30
C ARG A 19 -24.00 1.92 3.78
N GLU A 20 -24.34 3.19 3.59
CA GLU A 20 -25.67 3.61 3.14
C GLU A 20 -25.82 3.64 1.60
N GLY A 21 -24.71 3.60 0.83
CA GLY A 21 -24.73 3.58 -0.64
C GLY A 21 -25.07 2.22 -1.29
N SER A 22 -25.11 1.11 -0.53
CA SER A 22 -25.27 -0.25 -1.07
C SER A 22 -26.69 -0.82 -1.05
N ALA A 23 -27.71 -0.06 -0.63
CA ALA A 23 -29.09 -0.54 -0.64
C ALA A 23 -29.82 -0.03 -1.90
N ARG A 24 -29.89 -0.85 -2.96
CA ARG A 24 -30.92 -0.71 -4.00
C ARG A 24 -31.88 -1.90 -3.99
N PRO A 25 -33.18 -1.68 -4.27
CA PRO A 25 -34.22 -2.68 -4.09
C PRO A 25 -34.25 -3.68 -5.25
N ARG A 26 -34.65 -4.91 -4.94
CA ARG A 26 -34.93 -5.97 -5.92
C ARG A 26 -36.18 -5.62 -6.75
N SER A 27 -36.07 -5.66 -8.08
CA SER A 27 -37.21 -5.77 -8.98
C SER A 27 -36.86 -6.66 -10.18
N GLY A 28 -37.85 -7.41 -10.67
CA GLY A 28 -37.66 -8.62 -11.48
C GLY A 28 -37.41 -8.41 -12.98
N SER A 29 -36.83 -9.46 -13.58
CA SER A 29 -37.20 -10.12 -14.86
C SER A 29 -37.77 -9.27 -16.01
N THR A 30 -37.05 -9.19 -17.13
CA THR A 30 -37.37 -9.85 -18.44
C THR A 30 -36.25 -9.58 -19.47
N GLY A 31 -35.84 -10.59 -20.25
CA GLY A 31 -34.94 -10.42 -21.42
C GLY A 31 -35.64 -9.73 -22.60
N PRO A 32 -34.90 -9.29 -23.65
CA PRO A 32 -34.81 -10.15 -24.83
C PRO A 32 -33.53 -10.03 -25.73
N GLU A 33 -33.33 -11.14 -26.46
CA GLU A 33 -32.86 -11.38 -27.84
C GLU A 33 -31.76 -10.57 -28.56
N LEU A 34 -30.92 -11.37 -29.24
CA LEU A 34 -29.91 -11.02 -30.22
C LEU A 34 -30.51 -10.39 -31.48
N VAL A 35 -29.85 -9.35 -31.99
CA VAL A 35 -29.87 -9.02 -33.43
C VAL A 35 -28.44 -8.74 -33.90
N SER A 36 -28.00 -9.55 -34.86
CA SER A 36 -26.77 -9.43 -35.62
C SER A 36 -26.91 -8.37 -36.73
N SER A 37 -25.96 -7.46 -36.85
CA SER A 37 -25.77 -6.69 -38.08
C SER A 37 -24.29 -6.46 -38.37
N SER A 38 -23.84 -7.04 -39.48
CA SER A 38 -22.53 -6.88 -40.09
C SER A 38 -22.48 -5.63 -40.97
N SER A 39 -21.44 -4.80 -40.82
CA SER A 39 -20.95 -3.92 -41.88
C SER A 39 -19.45 -3.71 -41.70
N ALA A 40 -18.74 -3.82 -42.83
CA ALA A 40 -17.29 -3.80 -42.92
C ALA A 40 -16.78 -2.42 -43.39
N SER A 41 -15.47 -2.23 -43.17
CA SER A 41 -14.55 -1.20 -43.70
C SER A 41 -14.55 0.18 -43.03
N ASN A 42 -13.53 0.43 -42.21
CA ASN A 42 -12.32 1.14 -42.68
C ASN A 42 -11.19 1.04 -41.65
N GLY A 43 -9.95 1.14 -42.13
CA GLY A 43 -8.73 0.67 -41.46
C GLY A 43 -8.46 1.30 -40.10
N HIS A 44 -8.64 0.49 -39.07
CA HIS A 44 -7.97 0.61 -37.79
C HIS A 44 -7.27 -0.74 -37.55
N VAL A 45 -6.01 -0.69 -37.15
CA VAL A 45 -5.33 -1.86 -36.57
C VAL A 45 -6.02 -2.11 -35.23
N VAL A 46 -7.15 -2.81 -35.28
CA VAL A 46 -7.80 -3.37 -34.11
C VAL A 46 -6.88 -4.51 -33.70
N TYR A 47 -6.33 -4.44 -32.48
CA TYR A 47 -5.70 -5.58 -31.81
C TYR A 47 -6.77 -6.66 -31.58
N LYS A 48 -7.15 -7.36 -32.65
CA LYS A 48 -7.84 -8.64 -32.64
C LYS A 48 -6.78 -9.74 -32.53
N ASP A 49 -6.10 -9.75 -31.39
CA ASP A 49 -5.48 -10.97 -30.90
C ASP A 49 -5.58 -10.90 -29.39
N SER A 50 -6.56 -11.61 -28.85
CA SER A 50 -6.48 -12.16 -27.50
C SER A 50 -5.10 -12.82 -27.37
N THR A 51 -4.18 -12.09 -26.76
CA THR A 51 -2.74 -12.34 -26.74
C THR A 51 -2.47 -13.79 -26.35
N ARG A 52 -1.81 -14.55 -27.24
CA ARG A 52 -1.34 -15.89 -26.88
C ARG A 52 -0.37 -15.72 -25.71
N LEU A 53 -0.77 -16.17 -24.53
CA LEU A 53 0.06 -16.24 -23.33
C LEU A 53 1.20 -17.26 -23.56
N SER A 54 2.19 -16.86 -24.36
CA SER A 54 3.33 -17.67 -24.75
C SER A 54 4.47 -17.53 -23.76
N ALA A 55 5.45 -18.44 -23.83
CA ALA A 55 6.69 -18.28 -23.07
C ALA A 55 7.40 -16.95 -23.40
N GLU A 56 7.36 -16.52 -24.66
CA GLU A 56 7.92 -15.24 -25.11
C GLU A 56 7.25 -14.03 -24.43
N PHE A 57 5.91 -14.06 -24.28
CA PHE A 57 5.20 -13.01 -23.55
C PHE A 57 5.72 -12.85 -22.12
N PHE A 58 5.88 -13.94 -21.37
CA PHE A 58 6.39 -13.87 -20.00
C PHE A 58 7.89 -13.54 -19.94
N SER A 59 8.70 -14.02 -20.89
CA SER A 59 10.12 -13.65 -20.99
C SER A 59 10.31 -12.14 -21.16
N ASN A 60 9.42 -11.48 -21.91
CA ASN A 60 9.45 -10.02 -22.09
C ASN A 60 9.13 -9.24 -20.79
N LEU A 61 8.60 -9.92 -19.76
CA LEU A 61 8.32 -9.33 -18.45
C LEU A 61 9.48 -9.50 -17.45
N LEU A 62 10.51 -10.30 -17.75
CA LEU A 62 11.59 -10.59 -16.79
C LEU A 62 12.35 -9.35 -16.34
N GLN A 63 12.70 -8.46 -17.27
CA GLN A 63 13.41 -7.23 -16.94
C GLN A 63 12.59 -6.33 -16.02
N ASP A 64 11.28 -6.20 -16.30
CA ASP A 64 10.38 -5.44 -15.44
C ASP A 64 10.28 -6.12 -14.08
N TYR A 65 10.05 -7.43 -14.03
CA TYR A 65 9.99 -8.18 -12.77
C TYR A 65 11.19 -7.90 -11.87
N THR A 66 12.41 -7.99 -12.41
CA THR A 66 13.65 -7.71 -11.67
C THR A 66 13.76 -6.26 -11.21
N THR A 67 13.30 -5.31 -12.03
CA THR A 67 13.48 -3.87 -11.77
C THR A 67 12.41 -3.29 -10.85
N ILE A 68 11.18 -3.79 -10.91
CA ILE A 68 10.02 -3.17 -10.25
C ILE A 68 9.25 -4.09 -9.29
N VAL A 69 9.38 -5.42 -9.38
CA VAL A 69 8.72 -6.35 -8.44
C VAL A 69 9.70 -6.80 -7.37
N LEU A 70 10.86 -7.32 -7.78
CA LEU A 70 11.86 -7.90 -6.88
C LEU A 70 12.30 -6.96 -5.74
N PRO A 71 12.48 -5.64 -5.94
CA PRO A 71 12.87 -4.74 -4.86
C PRO A 71 11.87 -4.63 -3.68
N PHE A 72 10.59 -4.97 -3.91
CA PHE A 72 9.51 -4.84 -2.92
C PHE A 72 8.92 -6.18 -2.51
N LEU A 73 8.92 -7.17 -3.42
CA LEU A 73 8.40 -8.51 -3.23
C LEU A 73 9.50 -9.55 -3.51
N PRO A 74 10.60 -9.58 -2.73
CA PRO A 74 11.79 -10.38 -3.03
C PRO A 74 11.60 -11.89 -2.75
N ILE A 75 10.49 -12.50 -3.14
CA ILE A 75 10.19 -13.90 -2.83
C ILE A 75 10.81 -14.83 -3.88
N VAL A 76 10.55 -14.54 -5.15
CA VAL A 76 10.98 -15.37 -6.29
C VAL A 76 12.08 -14.62 -7.02
N SER A 77 13.22 -15.28 -7.26
CA SER A 77 14.33 -14.69 -8.01
C SER A 77 14.04 -14.63 -9.51
N GLU A 78 14.78 -13.78 -10.24
CA GLU A 78 14.71 -13.73 -11.71
C GLU A 78 14.98 -15.11 -12.33
N ASN A 79 15.97 -15.83 -11.80
CA ASN A 79 16.35 -17.16 -12.28
C ASN A 79 15.23 -18.18 -12.11
N GLU A 80 14.52 -18.15 -10.98
CA GLU A 80 13.37 -19.03 -10.74
C GLU A 80 12.21 -18.70 -11.68
N PHE A 81 11.94 -17.42 -11.92
CA PHE A 81 10.90 -17.01 -12.86
C PHE A 81 11.26 -17.44 -14.29
N ALA A 82 12.48 -17.17 -14.75
CA ALA A 82 12.98 -17.59 -16.05
C ALA A 82 12.94 -19.12 -16.23
N SER A 83 13.32 -19.86 -15.18
CA SER A 83 13.28 -21.33 -15.18
C SER A 83 11.85 -21.86 -15.27
N ALA A 84 10.89 -21.23 -14.58
CA ALA A 84 9.47 -21.60 -14.66
C ALA A 84 8.87 -21.33 -16.05
N ILE A 85 9.30 -20.25 -16.72
CA ILE A 85 8.89 -19.95 -18.11
C ILE A 85 9.45 -21.00 -19.09
N ALA A 86 10.70 -21.42 -18.89
CA ALA A 86 11.38 -22.38 -19.77
C ALA A 86 10.92 -23.84 -19.60
N GLU A 87 10.08 -24.12 -18.60
CA GLU A 87 9.59 -25.47 -18.33
C GLU A 87 8.74 -26.00 -19.50
N LYS A 88 9.16 -27.11 -20.12
CA LYS A 88 8.52 -27.64 -21.35
C LYS A 88 7.10 -28.18 -21.14
N LYS A 89 6.82 -28.71 -19.96
CA LYS A 89 5.54 -29.35 -19.61
C LYS A 89 5.18 -29.01 -18.16
N PRO A 90 4.85 -27.74 -17.86
CA PRO A 90 4.48 -27.36 -16.52
C PRO A 90 3.18 -28.06 -16.13
N ASP A 91 3.11 -28.51 -14.89
CA ASP A 91 1.84 -28.93 -14.31
C ASP A 91 0.91 -27.71 -14.12
N GLN A 92 -0.30 -27.96 -13.60
CA GLN A 92 -1.27 -26.89 -13.38
C GLN A 92 -0.72 -25.79 -12.45
N THR A 93 0.00 -26.18 -11.40
CA THR A 93 0.62 -25.27 -10.43
C THR A 93 1.72 -24.42 -11.06
N GLY A 94 2.61 -25.02 -11.86
CA GLY A 94 3.66 -24.31 -12.60
C GLY A 94 3.07 -23.32 -13.60
N SER A 95 2.01 -23.71 -14.31
CA SER A 95 1.29 -22.81 -15.23
C SER A 95 0.64 -21.63 -14.50
N ALA A 96 0.05 -21.87 -13.33
CA ALA A 96 -0.53 -20.84 -12.48
C ALA A 96 0.54 -19.89 -11.91
N PHE A 97 1.69 -20.44 -11.53
CA PHE A 97 2.83 -19.70 -10.99
C PHE A 97 3.41 -18.70 -12.00
N VAL A 98 3.61 -19.11 -13.26
CA VAL A 98 4.08 -18.20 -14.31
C VAL A 98 3.05 -17.09 -14.57
N LYS A 99 1.76 -17.42 -14.61
CA LYS A 99 0.69 -16.43 -14.83
C LYS A 99 0.59 -15.42 -13.71
N ILE A 100 0.69 -15.85 -12.45
CA ILE A 100 0.58 -14.93 -11.33
C ILE A 100 1.80 -14.01 -11.22
N LEU A 101 3.00 -14.50 -11.57
CA LEU A 101 4.19 -13.67 -11.69
C LEU A 101 4.04 -12.64 -12.82
N GLY A 102 3.47 -13.03 -13.95
CA GLY A 102 3.09 -12.09 -15.01
C GLY A 102 2.06 -11.06 -14.54
N ALA A 103 1.02 -11.49 -13.81
CA ALA A 103 -0.03 -10.62 -13.30
C ALA A 103 0.53 -9.54 -12.35
N ILE A 104 1.35 -9.92 -11.37
CA ILE A 104 1.95 -8.96 -10.43
C ILE A 104 2.94 -8.04 -11.15
N THR A 105 3.69 -8.55 -12.13
CA THR A 105 4.61 -7.72 -12.92
C THR A 105 3.87 -6.64 -13.68
N LEU A 106 2.79 -6.99 -14.38
CA LEU A 106 1.94 -6.00 -15.04
C LEU A 106 1.30 -5.06 -14.03
N ASN A 107 0.76 -5.58 -12.93
CA ASN A 107 0.15 -4.76 -11.88
C ASN A 107 1.11 -3.69 -11.35
N MET A 108 2.39 -4.03 -11.13
CA MET A 108 3.40 -3.06 -10.71
C MET A 108 3.93 -2.18 -11.86
N ARG A 109 3.99 -2.72 -13.10
CA ARG A 109 4.47 -2.02 -14.31
C ARG A 109 3.54 -0.91 -14.79
N CYS A 110 2.23 -1.13 -14.72
CA CYS A 110 1.25 -0.32 -15.42
C CYS A 110 1.05 1.07 -14.78
N SER A 111 1.84 2.06 -15.18
CA SER A 111 1.56 3.49 -14.91
C SER A 111 2.17 4.43 -15.95
N TRP A 112 2.43 3.97 -17.18
CA TRP A 112 3.30 4.72 -18.10
C TRP A 112 2.79 4.98 -19.52
N LEU A 113 1.84 4.19 -20.05
CA LEU A 113 1.54 4.22 -21.50
C LEU A 113 0.09 4.57 -21.89
N GLY A 114 -0.76 5.02 -20.97
CA GLY A 114 -2.10 5.52 -21.35
C GLY A 114 -3.07 4.47 -21.91
N GLU A 115 -2.80 3.17 -21.70
CA GLU A 115 -3.69 2.05 -22.06
C GLU A 115 -4.25 1.34 -20.80
N GLU A 116 -4.77 2.12 -19.84
CA GLU A 116 -5.18 1.60 -18.51
C GLU A 116 -6.20 0.46 -18.57
N GLU A 117 -7.11 0.47 -19.54
CA GLU A 117 -8.19 -0.52 -19.62
C GLU A 117 -7.70 -1.87 -20.16
N THR A 118 -6.83 -1.86 -21.18
CA THR A 118 -6.23 -3.07 -21.76
C THR A 118 -5.35 -3.77 -20.73
N ASP A 119 -4.54 -3.00 -20.00
CA ASP A 119 -3.65 -3.51 -18.96
C ASP A 119 -4.42 -4.12 -17.78
N ARG A 120 -5.47 -3.45 -17.28
CA ARG A 120 -6.34 -3.99 -16.21
C ARG A 120 -7.02 -5.29 -16.64
N ASN A 121 -7.49 -5.37 -17.88
CA ASN A 121 -8.09 -6.59 -18.42
C ASN A 121 -7.08 -7.74 -18.50
N GLN A 122 -5.83 -7.44 -18.90
CA GLN A 122 -4.76 -8.44 -18.96
C GLN A 122 -4.35 -8.92 -17.55
N ILE A 123 -4.23 -8.02 -16.58
CA ILE A 123 -3.97 -8.36 -15.17
C ILE A 123 -5.08 -9.27 -14.64
N ASN A 124 -6.35 -8.91 -14.88
CA ASN A 124 -7.53 -9.69 -14.48
C ASN A 124 -7.53 -11.09 -15.10
N LEU A 125 -7.28 -11.17 -16.40
CA LEU A 125 -7.16 -12.43 -17.11
C LEU A 125 -6.09 -13.33 -16.49
N LEU A 126 -4.90 -12.80 -16.22
CA LEU A 126 -3.76 -13.58 -15.71
C LEU A 126 -4.00 -14.11 -14.30
N TYR A 127 -4.41 -13.28 -13.34
CA TYR A 127 -4.64 -13.77 -11.98
C TYR A 127 -5.86 -14.71 -11.93
N THR A 128 -6.89 -14.47 -12.75
CA THR A 128 -8.08 -15.35 -12.81
C THR A 128 -7.71 -16.72 -13.36
N GLN A 129 -6.94 -16.77 -14.45
CA GLN A 129 -6.45 -18.04 -14.99
C GLN A 129 -5.50 -18.74 -14.03
N ALA A 130 -4.64 -18.01 -13.31
CA ALA A 130 -3.78 -18.60 -12.28
C ALA A 130 -4.61 -19.29 -11.18
N LEU A 131 -5.65 -18.63 -10.67
CA LEU A 131 -6.56 -19.20 -9.67
C LEU A 131 -7.36 -20.40 -10.22
N GLN A 132 -7.83 -20.33 -11.47
CA GLN A 132 -8.54 -21.43 -12.13
C GLN A 132 -7.65 -22.65 -12.31
N GLN A 133 -6.40 -22.45 -12.74
CA GLN A 133 -5.43 -23.52 -12.93
C GLN A 133 -4.97 -24.12 -11.61
N ARG A 134 -4.78 -23.31 -10.56
CA ARG A 134 -4.52 -23.82 -9.22
C ARG A 134 -5.62 -24.78 -8.75
N GLY A 135 -6.88 -24.50 -9.12
CA GLY A 135 -8.02 -25.34 -8.79
C GLY A 135 -8.38 -25.33 -7.31
N ALA A 136 -9.21 -26.30 -6.91
CA ALA A 136 -9.59 -26.53 -5.53
C ALA A 136 -8.43 -27.19 -4.75
N LEU A 137 -8.26 -26.79 -3.48
CA LEU A 137 -7.29 -27.43 -2.59
C LEU A 137 -7.83 -28.80 -2.17
N MET A 138 -7.12 -29.86 -2.54
CA MET A 138 -7.45 -31.25 -2.19
C MET A 138 -6.71 -31.68 -0.91
N PRO A 139 -7.14 -32.75 -0.21
CA PRO A 139 -6.53 -33.18 1.05
C PRO A 139 -5.02 -33.46 1.00
N ASP A 140 -4.49 -33.82 -0.17
CA ASP A 140 -3.09 -34.11 -0.45
C ASP A 140 -2.32 -32.90 -1.01
N HIS A 141 -2.95 -31.72 -1.08
CA HIS A 141 -2.31 -30.52 -1.59
C HIS A 141 -1.08 -30.13 -0.76
N GLN A 142 0.06 -29.99 -1.43
CA GLN A 142 1.30 -29.59 -0.78
C GLN A 142 1.39 -28.06 -0.68
N ILE A 143 1.54 -27.58 0.56
CA ILE A 143 1.85 -26.18 0.82
C ILE A 143 3.34 -25.95 0.59
N THR A 144 3.67 -25.03 -0.30
CA THR A 144 5.04 -24.65 -0.69
C THR A 144 5.08 -23.15 -0.97
N VAL A 145 6.27 -22.52 -1.03
CA VAL A 145 6.40 -21.11 -1.45
C VAL A 145 5.72 -20.89 -2.81
N ARG A 146 5.95 -21.80 -3.77
CA ARG A 146 5.35 -21.75 -5.11
C ARG A 146 3.82 -21.72 -5.07
N THR A 147 3.17 -22.54 -4.23
CA THR A 147 1.70 -22.56 -4.13
C THR A 147 1.15 -21.36 -3.37
N LEU A 148 1.90 -20.78 -2.42
CA LEU A 148 1.48 -19.62 -1.62
C LEU A 148 1.66 -18.27 -2.31
N VAL A 149 2.58 -18.17 -3.26
CA VAL A 149 2.73 -16.98 -4.10
C VAL A 149 1.48 -16.72 -4.94
N ILE A 150 0.75 -17.77 -5.34
CA ILE A 150 -0.48 -17.66 -6.15
C ILE A 150 -1.57 -16.84 -5.43
N PRO A 151 -2.08 -17.25 -4.25
CA PRO A 151 -3.08 -16.45 -3.53
C PRO A 151 -2.53 -15.10 -3.05
N LEU A 152 -1.26 -14.98 -2.67
CA LEU A 152 -0.66 -13.71 -2.26
C LEU A 152 -0.67 -12.67 -3.39
N PHE A 153 -0.14 -12.99 -4.56
CA PHE A 153 -0.08 -12.05 -5.67
C PHE A 153 -1.46 -11.84 -6.30
N ALA A 154 -2.35 -12.83 -6.27
CA ALA A 154 -3.75 -12.62 -6.64
C ALA A 154 -4.43 -11.62 -5.70
N ALA A 155 -4.23 -11.76 -4.38
CA ALA A 155 -4.73 -10.81 -3.39
C ALA A 155 -4.21 -9.40 -3.65
N THR A 156 -2.91 -9.27 -3.95
CA THR A 156 -2.27 -7.98 -4.23
C THR A 156 -2.91 -7.31 -5.45
N CYS A 157 -3.02 -8.02 -6.58
CA CYS A 157 -3.69 -7.48 -7.78
C CYS A 157 -5.16 -7.10 -7.51
N ILE A 158 -5.89 -7.94 -6.77
CA ILE A 158 -7.31 -7.70 -6.47
C ILE A 158 -7.48 -6.47 -5.57
N LEU A 159 -6.65 -6.30 -4.55
CA LEU A 159 -6.72 -5.18 -3.60
C LEU A 159 -6.22 -3.88 -4.22
N ASP A 160 -5.27 -3.93 -5.14
CA ASP A 160 -4.83 -2.73 -5.88
C ASP A 160 -5.91 -2.24 -6.84
N ILE A 161 -6.67 -3.14 -7.47
CA ILE A 161 -7.80 -2.79 -8.34
C ILE A 161 -9.01 -2.35 -7.51
N ASN A 162 -9.28 -3.03 -6.40
CA ASN A 162 -10.40 -2.74 -5.52
C ASN A 162 -10.00 -2.95 -4.04
N PRO A 163 -9.62 -1.88 -3.34
CA PRO A 163 -9.18 -1.94 -1.93
C PRO A 163 -10.22 -2.52 -0.98
N ASN A 164 -11.51 -2.51 -1.35
CA ASN A 164 -12.62 -3.02 -0.54
C ASN A 164 -13.02 -4.46 -0.89
N SER A 165 -12.22 -5.18 -1.67
CA SER A 165 -12.53 -6.54 -2.11
C SER A 165 -12.38 -7.58 -0.99
N ASP A 166 -13.50 -8.17 -0.56
CA ASP A 166 -13.52 -9.29 0.39
C ASP A 166 -12.69 -10.49 -0.11
N MET A 167 -12.67 -10.75 -1.43
CA MET A 167 -11.89 -11.84 -2.00
C MET A 167 -10.39 -11.57 -1.95
N GLY A 168 -9.97 -10.32 -2.11
CA GLY A 168 -8.57 -9.95 -1.92
C GLY A 168 -8.11 -10.24 -0.49
N VAL A 169 -8.93 -9.87 0.49
CA VAL A 169 -8.70 -10.19 1.91
C VAL A 169 -8.68 -11.70 2.15
N TYR A 170 -9.60 -12.46 1.55
CA TYR A 170 -9.67 -13.90 1.69
C TYR A 170 -8.40 -14.58 1.18
N TYR A 171 -7.93 -14.24 -0.03
CA TYR A 171 -6.71 -14.85 -0.60
C TYR A 171 -5.45 -14.47 0.20
N LEU A 172 -5.37 -13.25 0.74
CA LEU A 172 -4.27 -12.90 1.64
C LEU A 172 -4.30 -13.76 2.91
N ARG A 173 -5.49 -13.98 3.49
CA ARG A 173 -5.66 -14.87 4.65
C ARG A 173 -5.36 -16.33 4.34
N GLU A 174 -5.65 -16.79 3.14
CA GLU A 174 -5.26 -18.10 2.66
C GLU A 174 -3.73 -18.25 2.64
N ALA A 175 -3.02 -17.28 2.06
CA ALA A 175 -1.55 -17.28 2.02
C ALA A 175 -0.92 -17.21 3.43
N ILE A 176 -1.49 -16.40 4.33
CA ILE A 176 -1.09 -16.31 5.74
C ILE A 176 -1.27 -17.66 6.46
N THR A 177 -2.40 -18.32 6.25
CA THR A 177 -2.64 -19.66 6.82
C THR A 177 -1.61 -20.65 6.29
N GLY A 178 -1.31 -20.59 5.00
CA GLY A 178 -0.31 -21.42 4.37
C GLY A 178 1.11 -21.24 4.95
N ILE A 179 1.55 -19.99 5.16
CA ILE A 179 2.89 -19.77 5.72
C ILE A 179 2.99 -20.22 7.19
N GLN A 180 1.90 -20.14 7.96
CA GLN A 180 1.82 -20.71 9.30
C GLN A 180 1.88 -22.25 9.26
N ILE A 181 1.26 -22.90 8.27
CA ILE A 181 1.39 -24.35 8.05
C ILE A 181 2.82 -24.74 7.72
N LEU A 182 3.59 -23.89 7.01
CA LEU A 182 5.03 -24.12 6.78
C LEU A 182 5.87 -24.00 8.06
N GLY A 183 5.39 -23.27 9.07
CA GLY A 183 6.02 -23.18 10.40
C GLY A 183 7.40 -22.54 10.36
N VAL A 184 7.52 -21.40 9.65
CA VAL A 184 8.78 -20.65 9.48
C VAL A 184 9.35 -20.17 10.81
N ASP A 185 8.49 -19.98 11.81
CA ASP A 185 8.82 -19.59 13.18
C ASP A 185 9.31 -20.74 14.07
N ASP A 186 9.23 -22.00 13.61
CA ASP A 186 9.69 -23.18 14.34
C ASP A 186 11.15 -23.54 13.97
N PRO A 187 12.12 -23.36 14.90
CA PRO A 187 13.52 -23.69 14.65
C PRO A 187 13.74 -25.17 14.29
N SER A 188 12.89 -26.08 14.76
CA SER A 188 13.00 -27.51 14.49
C SER A 188 12.69 -27.86 13.03
N ARG A 189 11.84 -27.06 12.37
CA ARG A 189 11.53 -27.17 10.95
C ARG A 189 12.60 -26.49 10.10
N ALA A 190 13.12 -25.36 10.56
CA ALA A 190 14.18 -24.62 9.88
C ALA A 190 15.45 -25.47 9.65
N VAL A 191 15.82 -26.34 10.60
CA VAL A 191 17.00 -27.24 10.48
C VAL A 191 16.84 -28.29 9.37
N ARG A 192 15.62 -28.56 8.92
CA ARG A 192 15.34 -29.56 7.86
C ARG A 192 15.39 -28.97 6.45
N LEU A 193 15.45 -27.66 6.34
CA LEU A 193 15.52 -26.94 5.07
C LEU A 193 16.97 -26.61 4.74
N ASP A 194 17.30 -26.54 3.46
CA ASP A 194 18.54 -25.92 3.06
C ASP A 194 18.49 -24.40 3.31
N ALA A 195 19.65 -23.74 3.21
CA ALA A 195 19.76 -22.32 3.48
C ALA A 195 18.92 -21.46 2.51
N SER A 196 18.77 -21.89 1.26
CA SER A 196 18.08 -21.13 0.23
C SER A 196 16.57 -21.21 0.41
N ASP A 197 16.03 -22.41 0.63
CA ASP A 197 14.62 -22.66 0.92
C ASP A 197 14.19 -21.94 2.19
N ARG A 198 15.02 -21.99 3.24
CA ARG A 198 14.77 -21.26 4.48
C ARG A 198 14.70 -19.75 4.22
N ALA A 199 15.69 -19.19 3.53
CA ALA A 199 15.72 -17.77 3.25
C ALA A 199 14.49 -17.35 2.42
N GLN A 200 14.08 -18.16 1.45
CA GLN A 200 12.90 -17.90 0.62
C GLN A 200 11.61 -17.90 1.45
N GLN A 201 11.44 -18.86 2.35
CA GLN A 201 10.29 -18.91 3.27
C GLN A 201 10.26 -17.70 4.21
N GLU A 202 11.40 -17.27 4.74
CA GLU A 202 11.51 -16.07 5.58
C GLU A 202 11.12 -14.80 4.78
N ARG A 203 11.53 -14.69 3.51
CA ARG A 203 11.11 -13.57 2.64
C ARG A 203 9.60 -13.57 2.41
N LEU A 204 9.02 -14.73 2.08
CA LEU A 204 7.56 -14.86 1.94
C LEU A 204 6.83 -14.50 3.24
N TYR A 205 7.32 -14.96 4.39
CA TYR A 205 6.76 -14.62 5.70
C TYR A 205 6.75 -13.12 5.93
N TRP A 206 7.86 -12.44 5.69
CA TRP A 206 7.96 -11.00 5.89
C TRP A 206 7.10 -10.19 4.91
N VAL A 207 6.96 -10.64 3.66
CA VAL A 207 6.01 -10.02 2.72
C VAL A 207 4.59 -10.14 3.25
N LEU A 208 4.16 -11.34 3.68
CA LEU A 208 2.83 -11.56 4.25
C LEU A 208 2.60 -10.75 5.53
N PHE A 209 3.61 -10.65 6.40
CA PHE A 209 3.60 -9.86 7.62
C PHE A 209 3.32 -8.36 7.35
N ILE A 210 3.97 -7.80 6.33
CA ILE A 210 3.79 -6.40 5.91
C ILE A 210 2.39 -6.18 5.34
N HIS A 211 1.96 -7.02 4.39
CA HIS A 211 0.64 -6.92 3.76
C HIS A 211 -0.49 -7.08 4.78
N GLU A 212 -0.35 -8.02 5.71
CA GLU A 212 -1.33 -8.21 6.78
C GLU A 212 -1.47 -6.96 7.65
N ARG A 213 -0.36 -6.31 8.02
CA ARG A 213 -0.37 -5.12 8.87
C ARG A 213 -0.98 -3.92 8.17
N LEU A 214 -0.67 -3.72 6.89
CA LEU A 214 -1.30 -2.69 6.08
C LEU A 214 -2.82 -2.87 6.08
N LEU A 215 -3.29 -4.09 5.77
CA LEU A 215 -4.71 -4.41 5.80
C LEU A 215 -5.32 -4.27 7.20
N SER A 216 -4.59 -4.66 8.25
CA SER A 216 -5.03 -4.60 9.65
C SER A 216 -5.25 -3.17 10.13
N ILE A 217 -4.41 -2.23 9.70
CA ILE A 217 -4.56 -0.80 9.96
C ILE A 217 -5.84 -0.27 9.32
N THR A 218 -6.01 -0.51 8.01
CA THR A 218 -7.16 0.00 7.23
C THR A 218 -8.48 -0.61 7.71
N SER A 219 -8.50 -1.92 7.97
CA SER A 219 -9.71 -2.64 8.40
C SER A 219 -9.98 -2.60 9.91
N ARG A 220 -9.05 -2.04 10.70
CA ARG A 220 -9.06 -2.05 12.18
C ARG A 220 -9.26 -3.45 12.76
N ARG A 221 -8.53 -4.42 12.23
CA ARG A 221 -8.52 -5.81 12.71
C ARG A 221 -7.14 -6.16 13.23
N ARG A 222 -7.05 -7.14 14.13
CA ARG A 222 -5.75 -7.59 14.65
C ARG A 222 -5.04 -8.46 13.59
N PRO A 223 -3.71 -8.28 13.41
CA PRO A 223 -2.91 -9.21 12.65
C PRO A 223 -2.83 -10.56 13.37
N THR A 224 -2.48 -11.60 12.62
CA THR A 224 -2.32 -12.98 13.09
C THR A 224 -0.87 -13.43 13.03
N LEU A 225 -0.06 -12.84 12.14
CA LEU A 225 1.38 -13.09 12.07
C LEU A 225 2.14 -12.27 13.12
N SER A 226 2.91 -12.98 13.93
CA SER A 226 3.90 -12.41 14.84
C SER A 226 5.17 -12.03 14.09
N ALA A 227 5.98 -11.12 14.63
CA ALA A 227 7.27 -10.80 14.02
C ALA A 227 8.25 -11.96 14.22
N LEU A 228 8.99 -12.35 13.19
CA LEU A 228 10.12 -13.25 13.38
C LEU A 228 11.20 -12.54 14.22
N PRO A 229 11.96 -13.29 15.05
CA PRO A 229 12.97 -12.72 15.93
C PRO A 229 14.09 -12.04 15.15
N ASN A 230 14.53 -12.65 14.06
CA ASN A 230 15.65 -12.20 13.25
C ASN A 230 15.18 -11.54 11.94
N LEU A 231 15.96 -10.56 11.48
CA LEU A 231 15.85 -10.03 10.12
C LEU A 231 16.44 -11.02 9.12
N LEU A 232 16.24 -10.73 7.82
CA LEU A 232 16.78 -11.56 6.75
C LEU A 232 18.31 -11.47 6.73
N GLN A 233 18.93 -12.63 6.60
CA GLN A 233 20.37 -12.77 6.35
C GLN A 233 20.68 -12.59 4.86
N PRO A 234 21.94 -12.33 4.48
CA PRO A 234 22.34 -12.30 3.08
C PRO A 234 21.97 -13.59 2.35
N ASP A 235 21.33 -13.46 1.19
CA ASP A 235 20.96 -14.58 0.32
C ASP A 235 21.52 -14.32 -1.09
N PRO A 236 22.37 -15.20 -1.64
CA PRO A 236 22.94 -15.02 -2.98
C PRO A 236 21.90 -15.05 -4.12
N THR A 237 20.68 -15.52 -3.88
CA THR A 237 19.59 -15.54 -4.88
C THR A 237 18.92 -14.18 -5.08
N ILE A 238 19.17 -13.22 -4.18
CA ILE A 238 18.57 -11.87 -4.21
C ILE A 238 19.68 -10.81 -4.13
N PRO A 239 19.63 -9.71 -4.90
CA PRO A 239 20.61 -8.64 -4.80
C PRO A 239 20.70 -8.04 -3.38
N GLU A 240 21.92 -7.75 -2.91
CA GLU A 240 22.17 -7.27 -1.54
C GLU A 240 21.40 -5.97 -1.23
N GLY A 241 21.36 -5.01 -2.17
CA GLY A 241 20.60 -3.76 -2.00
C GLY A 241 19.09 -3.97 -1.85
N VAL A 242 18.53 -5.00 -2.51
CA VAL A 242 17.13 -5.38 -2.37
C VAL A 242 16.85 -5.88 -0.95
N LEU A 243 17.67 -6.82 -0.46
CA LEU A 243 17.54 -7.34 0.91
C LEU A 243 17.75 -6.27 1.98
N LYS A 244 18.74 -5.38 1.81
CA LYS A 244 18.98 -4.26 2.73
C LYS A 244 17.74 -3.36 2.84
N GLY A 245 17.19 -2.92 1.70
CA GLY A 245 15.97 -2.10 1.71
C GLY A 245 14.76 -2.85 2.27
N PHE A 246 14.62 -4.15 1.96
CA PHE A 246 13.53 -4.96 2.50
C PHE A 246 13.63 -5.14 4.02
N ASN A 247 14.83 -5.27 4.58
CA ASN A 247 15.04 -5.26 6.03
C ASN A 247 14.62 -3.92 6.68
N GLN A 248 14.83 -2.78 6.01
CA GLN A 248 14.39 -1.48 6.53
C GLN A 248 12.86 -1.36 6.59
N ILE A 249 12.13 -1.83 5.56
CA ILE A 249 10.67 -1.79 5.57
C ILE A 249 10.11 -2.78 6.60
N ILE A 250 10.75 -3.94 6.79
CA ILE A 250 10.42 -4.88 7.88
C ILE A 250 10.54 -4.16 9.24
N LEU A 251 11.63 -3.44 9.49
CA LEU A 251 11.84 -2.72 10.74
C LEU A 251 10.75 -1.67 11.00
N LEU A 252 10.33 -0.92 9.97
CA LEU A 252 9.21 0.01 10.07
C LEU A 252 7.91 -0.72 10.44
N PHE A 253 7.56 -1.80 9.76
CA PHE A 253 6.33 -2.56 10.05
C PHE A 253 6.39 -3.35 11.37
N LYS A 254 7.58 -3.70 11.88
CA LYS A 254 7.76 -4.29 13.22
C LYS A 254 7.34 -3.33 14.33
N THR A 255 7.34 -2.01 14.09
CA THR A 255 6.83 -1.03 15.06
C THR A 255 5.32 -1.15 15.30
N ILE A 256 4.58 -1.75 14.34
CA ILE A 256 3.17 -2.12 14.44
C ILE A 256 3.07 -3.46 15.16
N ASP A 257 3.28 -3.44 16.47
CA ASP A 257 3.13 -4.59 17.36
C ASP A 257 1.70 -4.73 17.91
N ASP A 258 1.46 -5.76 18.73
CA ASP A 258 0.14 -6.03 19.31
C ASP A 258 -0.35 -4.88 20.21
N THR A 259 0.57 -4.18 20.88
CA THR A 259 0.28 -3.01 21.70
C THR A 259 -0.17 -1.84 20.84
N PHE A 260 0.56 -1.56 19.76
CA PHE A 260 0.17 -0.57 18.75
C PHE A 260 -1.20 -0.88 18.18
N MET A 261 -1.45 -2.11 17.76
CA MET A 261 -2.74 -2.51 17.19
C MET A 261 -3.87 -2.42 18.23
N THR A 262 -3.60 -2.72 19.48
CA THR A 262 -4.55 -2.52 20.58
C THR A 262 -4.93 -1.06 20.73
N HIS A 263 -3.96 -0.14 20.73
CA HIS A 263 -4.22 1.31 20.82
C HIS A 263 -4.83 1.90 19.55
N TRP A 264 -4.54 1.33 18.39
CA TRP A 264 -5.13 1.73 17.12
C TRP A 264 -6.63 1.40 17.05
N ILE A 265 -6.99 0.19 17.48
CA ILE A 265 -8.36 -0.32 17.51
C ILE A 265 -9.15 0.29 18.67
N ASP A 266 -8.60 0.26 19.88
CA ASP A 266 -9.16 0.84 21.08
C ASP A 266 -8.33 2.04 21.55
N ARG A 267 -8.73 3.20 21.06
CA ARG A 267 -8.11 4.50 21.39
C ARG A 267 -8.36 4.95 22.83
N GLN A 268 -9.20 4.25 23.59
CA GLN A 268 -9.48 4.53 25.01
C GLN A 268 -8.84 3.53 25.95
N ALA A 269 -8.01 2.62 25.44
CA ALA A 269 -7.32 1.63 26.25
C ALA A 269 -6.55 2.30 27.41
N PRO A 270 -6.71 1.82 28.65
CA PRO A 270 -6.08 2.44 29.83
C PRO A 270 -4.55 2.35 29.79
N THR A 271 -4.01 1.38 29.07
CA THR A 271 -2.57 1.18 28.84
C THR A 271 -1.96 2.20 27.88
N LEU A 272 -2.76 2.99 27.15
CA LEU A 272 -2.28 4.03 26.26
C LEU A 272 -1.78 5.23 27.06
N THR A 273 -0.47 5.46 27.06
CA THR A 273 0.22 6.52 27.81
C THR A 273 0.99 7.47 26.90
N MET A 274 1.33 8.65 27.42
CA MET A 274 2.19 9.61 26.71
C MET A 274 3.60 9.03 26.46
N ALA A 275 4.16 8.31 27.44
CA ALA A 275 5.47 7.67 27.31
C ALA A 275 5.51 6.67 26.15
N TRP A 276 4.45 5.89 25.94
CA TRP A 276 4.34 4.97 24.80
C TRP A 276 4.34 5.72 23.46
N ILE A 277 3.66 6.87 23.38
CA ILE A 277 3.66 7.70 22.17
C ILE A 277 5.06 8.23 21.88
N GLU A 278 5.75 8.75 22.89
CA GLU A 278 7.12 9.26 22.76
C GLU A 278 8.09 8.16 22.31
N GLU A 279 7.97 6.97 22.89
CA GLU A 279 8.77 5.80 22.52
C GLU A 279 8.55 5.42 21.04
N LYS A 280 7.29 5.30 20.60
CA LYS A 280 6.97 4.94 19.20
C LYS A 280 7.41 6.01 18.21
N GLN A 281 7.26 7.29 18.54
CA GLN A 281 7.75 8.38 17.70
C GLN A 281 9.28 8.39 17.62
N SER A 282 9.96 8.10 18.74
CA SER A 282 11.43 7.94 18.78
C SER A 282 11.88 6.79 17.89
N GLN A 283 11.27 5.61 18.01
CA GLN A 283 11.56 4.43 17.17
C GLN A 283 11.40 4.75 15.68
N LEU A 284 10.32 5.44 15.31
CA LEU A 284 10.04 5.81 13.92
C LEU A 284 10.87 6.98 13.41
N SER A 285 11.39 7.86 14.27
CA SER A 285 12.22 8.99 13.84
C SER A 285 13.64 8.58 13.43
N GLY A 286 14.09 7.38 13.82
CA GLY A 286 15.40 6.86 13.47
C GLY A 286 16.54 7.55 14.21
N ILE A 287 16.39 7.85 15.52
CA ILE A 287 17.43 8.45 16.38
C ILE A 287 18.69 7.56 16.53
N ASN A 288 18.76 6.42 15.83
CA ASN A 288 20.02 5.71 15.64
C ASN A 288 20.75 6.39 14.47
N ASP A 289 21.88 7.03 14.75
CA ASP A 289 22.66 7.91 13.84
C ASP A 289 22.95 7.32 12.43
N ASP A 290 22.79 6.01 12.22
CA ASP A 290 23.12 5.31 10.97
C ASP A 290 21.95 5.10 10.00
N TRP A 291 20.69 5.36 10.39
CA TRP A 291 19.52 5.00 9.54
C TRP A 291 19.48 5.82 8.24
N GLU A 292 19.81 7.11 8.32
CA GLU A 292 19.84 7.97 7.13
C GLU A 292 20.97 7.57 6.17
N ASP A 293 22.12 7.15 6.70
CA ASP A 293 23.24 6.70 5.88
C ASP A 293 22.95 5.35 5.22
N GLN A 294 22.33 4.41 5.93
CA GLN A 294 21.86 3.14 5.37
C GLN A 294 20.86 3.34 4.22
N ILE A 295 20.00 4.35 4.29
CA ILE A 295 19.02 4.63 3.25
C ILE A 295 19.65 5.28 2.02
N LYS A 296 20.67 6.14 2.20
CA LYS A 296 21.37 6.77 1.07
C LYS A 296 22.03 5.75 0.13
N GLU A 297 22.39 4.57 0.65
CA GLU A 297 22.93 3.45 -0.14
C GLU A 297 21.89 2.69 -0.97
N LEU A 298 20.59 2.90 -0.70
CA LEU A 298 19.50 2.19 -1.39
C LEU A 298 19.13 2.86 -2.70
N SER A 299 18.41 2.12 -3.55
CA SER A 299 17.82 2.69 -4.77
C SER A 299 16.82 3.81 -4.43
N GLN A 300 16.71 4.82 -5.31
CA GLN A 300 15.79 5.94 -5.10
C GLN A 300 14.36 5.48 -4.81
N MET A 301 13.89 4.43 -5.48
CA MET A 301 12.56 3.85 -5.25
C MET A 301 12.42 3.33 -3.81
N GLN A 302 13.37 2.52 -3.32
CA GLN A 302 13.34 2.03 -1.94
C GLN A 302 13.41 3.18 -0.92
N GLN A 303 14.21 4.23 -1.19
CA GLN A 303 14.27 5.41 -0.32
C GLN A 303 12.90 6.08 -0.19
N ILE A 304 12.21 6.30 -1.31
CA ILE A 304 10.88 6.91 -1.34
C ILE A 304 9.87 6.08 -0.55
N ASP A 305 9.80 4.77 -0.79
CA ASP A 305 8.87 3.89 -0.08
C ASP A 305 9.11 3.92 1.44
N LEU A 306 10.38 3.86 1.86
CA LEU A 306 10.75 3.91 3.28
C LEU A 306 10.40 5.26 3.91
N LEU A 307 10.70 6.37 3.24
CA LEU A 307 10.46 7.72 3.76
C LEU A 307 8.96 8.02 3.85
N VAL A 308 8.19 7.71 2.81
CA VAL A 308 6.73 7.88 2.83
C VAL A 308 6.09 6.96 3.87
N THR A 309 6.49 5.69 3.92
CA THR A 309 5.95 4.75 4.90
C THR A 309 6.28 5.19 6.33
N ARG A 310 7.50 5.65 6.60
CA ARG A 310 7.88 6.17 7.90
C ARG A 310 7.04 7.38 8.32
N ASP A 311 6.92 8.36 7.43
CA ASP A 311 6.15 9.57 7.72
C ASP A 311 4.66 9.24 7.93
N TRP A 312 4.11 8.33 7.13
CA TRP A 312 2.77 7.79 7.34
C TRP A 312 2.61 7.13 8.72
N LEU A 313 3.49 6.22 9.12
CA LEU A 313 3.43 5.58 10.45
C LEU A 313 3.48 6.61 11.59
N ARG A 314 4.32 7.64 11.46
CA ARG A 314 4.40 8.73 12.45
C ARG A 314 3.10 9.51 12.56
N THR A 315 2.38 9.70 11.46
CA THR A 315 1.04 10.28 11.51
C THR A 315 0.02 9.35 12.18
N LEU A 316 0.11 8.02 12.03
CA LEU A 316 -0.76 7.09 12.74
C LEU A 316 -0.56 7.18 14.25
N VAL A 317 0.69 7.21 14.71
CA VAL A 317 1.02 7.40 16.14
C VAL A 317 0.49 8.75 16.64
N TRP A 318 0.67 9.82 15.88
CA TRP A 318 0.11 11.13 16.19
C TRP A 318 -1.43 11.10 16.30
N GLN A 319 -2.11 10.39 15.40
CA GLN A 319 -3.57 10.25 15.48
C GLN A 319 -4.02 9.50 16.73
N VAL A 320 -3.22 8.57 17.24
CA VAL A 320 -3.49 7.89 18.53
C VAL A 320 -3.34 8.90 19.68
N ALA A 321 -2.27 9.71 19.69
CA ALA A 321 -2.06 10.77 20.67
C ALA A 321 -3.21 11.80 20.68
N LEU A 322 -3.64 12.23 19.49
CA LEU A 322 -4.77 13.15 19.31
C LEU A 322 -6.05 12.60 19.96
N SER A 323 -6.33 11.30 19.82
CA SER A 323 -7.56 10.70 20.36
C SER A 323 -7.65 10.62 21.88
N ARG A 324 -6.52 10.82 22.57
CA ARG A 324 -6.43 10.90 24.04
C ARG A 324 -6.16 12.32 24.54
N PHE A 325 -6.15 13.31 23.64
CA PHE A 325 -5.77 14.69 23.94
C PHE A 325 -4.38 14.81 24.58
N PHE A 326 -3.43 13.95 24.17
CA PHE A 326 -2.05 13.97 24.67
C PHE A 326 -1.16 14.99 23.94
N LEU A 327 -1.69 15.69 22.93
CA LEU A 327 -0.94 16.69 22.19
C LEU A 327 -0.59 17.88 23.09
N THR A 328 0.61 18.42 22.89
CA THR A 328 1.14 19.55 23.67
C THR A 328 1.31 20.78 22.78
N SER A 329 1.27 21.96 23.39
CA SER A 329 1.59 23.24 22.75
C SER A 329 2.82 23.89 23.39
N ASP A 330 3.70 23.08 23.97
CA ASP A 330 4.86 23.55 24.74
C ASP A 330 6.05 23.93 23.84
N GLY A 331 5.94 23.76 22.53
CA GLY A 331 6.90 24.23 21.52
C GLY A 331 8.30 23.61 21.63
N ARG A 332 8.45 22.50 22.37
CA ARG A 332 9.75 21.88 22.60
C ARG A 332 10.21 21.14 21.33
N PRO A 333 11.43 21.41 20.82
CA PRO A 333 11.90 20.78 19.59
C PRO A 333 11.92 19.25 19.62
N SER A 334 12.29 18.69 20.78
CA SER A 334 12.33 17.24 21.00
C SER A 334 10.94 16.58 21.03
N ARG A 335 9.85 17.36 21.03
CA ARG A 335 8.46 16.89 21.11
C ARG A 335 7.57 17.49 20.01
N HIS A 336 8.15 17.99 18.91
CA HIS A 336 7.35 18.50 17.77
C HIS A 336 6.36 17.45 17.22
N PHE A 337 6.63 16.15 17.41
CA PHE A 337 5.70 15.08 17.07
C PHE A 337 4.42 15.05 17.92
N MET A 338 4.35 15.81 19.01
CA MET A 338 3.16 15.99 19.87
C MET A 338 2.40 17.27 19.54
N ASP A 339 2.88 18.08 18.59
CA ASP A 339 2.21 19.31 18.20
C ASP A 339 0.95 19.00 17.37
N ILE A 340 -0.10 19.81 17.53
CA ILE A 340 -1.31 19.71 16.71
C ILE A 340 -1.02 19.94 15.21
N THR A 341 0.02 20.71 14.89
CA THR A 341 0.47 21.02 13.53
C THR A 341 1.47 20.01 12.96
N PHE A 342 1.79 18.94 13.70
CA PHE A 342 2.76 17.93 13.26
C PHE A 342 2.47 17.33 11.86
N PRO A 343 1.22 17.00 11.48
CA PRO A 343 0.93 16.56 10.12
C PRO A 343 1.34 17.59 9.05
N ALA A 344 1.24 18.88 9.34
CA ALA A 344 1.66 19.93 8.40
C ALA A 344 3.18 19.96 8.20
N LEU A 345 3.96 19.69 9.25
CA LEU A 345 5.41 19.49 9.13
C LEU A 345 5.75 18.28 8.25
N ILE A 346 5.01 17.17 8.43
CA ILE A 346 5.17 15.97 7.59
C ILE A 346 4.80 16.28 6.14
N SER A 347 3.71 16.99 5.87
CA SER A 347 3.30 17.37 4.52
C SER A 347 4.33 18.26 3.81
N ARG A 348 4.92 19.23 4.51
CA ARG A 348 6.03 20.06 3.98
C ARG A 348 7.21 19.20 3.56
N ARG A 349 7.63 18.27 4.44
CA ARG A 349 8.73 17.34 4.17
C ARG A 349 8.42 16.44 2.97
N LEU A 350 7.19 15.92 2.92
CA LEU A 350 6.70 15.10 1.82
C LEU A 350 6.75 15.87 0.50
N ARG A 351 6.29 17.12 0.47
CA ARG A 351 6.40 18.00 -0.70
C ARG A 351 7.84 18.17 -1.17
N MET A 352 8.77 18.49 -0.26
CA MET A 352 10.19 18.68 -0.62
C MET A 352 10.78 17.43 -1.28
N MET A 353 10.49 16.25 -0.70
CA MET A 353 10.93 14.97 -1.24
C MET A 353 10.31 14.68 -2.62
N LEU A 354 9.01 14.87 -2.77
CA LEU A 354 8.29 14.61 -4.02
C LEU A 354 8.66 15.62 -5.12
N THR A 355 9.06 16.84 -4.76
CA THR A 355 9.59 17.83 -5.72
C THR A 355 10.94 17.40 -6.29
N ALA A 356 11.78 16.77 -5.49
CA ALA A 356 13.10 16.28 -5.89
C ALA A 356 13.06 14.91 -6.60
N THR A 357 11.86 14.33 -6.75
CA THR A 357 11.67 12.95 -7.20
C THR A 357 10.91 12.93 -8.52
N PRO A 358 11.40 12.23 -9.56
CA PRO A 358 10.61 12.00 -10.76
C PRO A 358 9.30 11.31 -10.38
N ARG A 359 8.16 11.86 -10.84
CA ARG A 359 6.81 11.30 -10.59
C ARG A 359 6.75 9.79 -10.84
N GLN A 360 7.38 9.41 -11.93
CA GLN A 360 7.73 8.08 -12.37
C GLN A 360 8.21 7.12 -11.26
N ALA A 361 9.15 7.57 -10.44
CA ALA A 361 9.73 6.78 -9.36
C ALA A 361 8.71 6.53 -8.24
N VAL A 362 7.66 7.35 -8.13
CA VAL A 362 6.58 7.19 -7.15
C VAL A 362 5.48 6.27 -7.68
N GLU A 363 5.13 6.38 -8.97
CA GLU A 363 4.05 5.59 -9.57
C GLU A 363 4.31 4.07 -9.61
N ILE A 364 5.59 3.67 -9.71
CA ILE A 364 6.01 2.27 -9.69
C ILE A 364 5.59 1.54 -8.41
N HIS A 365 5.47 2.26 -7.28
CA HIS A 365 5.06 1.68 -6.00
C HIS A 365 3.56 1.34 -5.93
N GLY A 366 2.78 1.72 -6.95
CA GLY A 366 1.36 1.42 -7.03
C GLY A 366 0.50 2.22 -6.05
N THR A 367 -0.72 1.74 -5.83
CA THR A 367 -1.75 2.40 -5.00
C THR A 367 -1.31 2.53 -3.54
N GLY A 368 -0.49 1.60 -3.04
CA GLY A 368 -0.08 1.54 -1.64
C GLY A 368 0.70 2.76 -1.16
N ILE A 369 1.51 3.41 -1.99
CA ILE A 369 2.19 4.67 -1.61
C ILE A 369 1.25 5.87 -1.74
N LEU A 370 0.40 5.86 -2.77
CA LEU A 370 -0.54 6.93 -3.05
C LEU A 370 -1.57 7.04 -1.92
N HIS A 371 -2.05 5.91 -1.41
CA HIS A 371 -2.91 5.84 -0.24
C HIS A 371 -2.28 6.52 0.99
N LYS A 372 -1.00 6.20 1.28
CA LYS A 372 -0.27 6.80 2.40
C LYS A 372 -0.12 8.31 2.25
N VAL A 373 0.22 8.77 1.05
CA VAL A 373 0.31 10.21 0.72
C VAL A 373 -1.08 10.86 0.86
N PHE A 374 -2.14 10.24 0.34
CA PHE A 374 -3.51 10.70 0.46
C PHE A 374 -3.95 10.86 1.92
N GLU A 375 -3.63 9.90 2.80
CA GLU A 375 -3.95 10.02 4.22
C GLU A 375 -3.24 11.23 4.85
N ILE A 376 -1.94 11.44 4.56
CA ILE A 376 -1.17 12.59 5.03
C ILE A 376 -1.78 13.91 4.53
N VAL A 377 -2.09 14.00 3.23
CA VAL A 377 -2.67 15.19 2.61
C VAL A 377 -4.06 15.48 3.18
N SER A 378 -4.86 14.44 3.37
CA SER A 378 -6.17 14.54 4.01
C SER A 378 -6.05 15.15 5.41
N MET A 379 -5.09 14.70 6.23
CA MET A 379 -4.86 15.30 7.55
C MET A 379 -4.46 16.78 7.49
N LEU A 380 -3.64 17.18 6.51
CA LEU A 380 -3.33 18.60 6.32
C LEU A 380 -4.59 19.41 5.97
N GLY A 381 -5.45 18.88 5.10
CA GLY A 381 -6.75 19.50 4.79
C GLY A 381 -7.61 19.69 6.04
N ASP A 382 -7.70 18.68 6.91
CA ASP A 382 -8.43 18.78 8.17
C ASP A 382 -7.85 19.86 9.10
N LEU A 383 -6.51 20.01 9.14
CA LEU A 383 -5.85 21.06 9.92
C LEU A 383 -6.12 22.46 9.37
N LEU A 384 -6.08 22.63 8.05
CA LEU A 384 -6.40 23.90 7.39
C LEU A 384 -7.84 24.31 7.66
N GLU A 385 -8.77 23.37 7.62
CA GLU A 385 -10.20 23.65 7.86
C GLU A 385 -10.47 23.98 9.34
N LEU A 386 -9.88 23.22 10.27
CA LEU A 386 -10.33 23.19 11.67
C LEU A 386 -9.39 23.88 12.68
N VAL A 387 -8.10 24.04 12.37
CA VAL A 387 -7.07 24.36 13.38
C VAL A 387 -6.22 25.57 13.00
N LEU A 388 -5.67 25.61 11.78
CA LEU A 388 -4.60 26.54 11.43
C LEU A 388 -5.06 28.01 11.46
N HIS A 389 -6.29 28.32 11.06
CA HIS A 389 -6.84 29.67 11.15
C HIS A 389 -6.84 30.24 12.58
N ALA A 390 -6.97 29.38 13.60
CA ALA A 390 -7.04 29.80 14.99
C ALA A 390 -5.67 29.82 15.69
N THR A 391 -4.63 29.25 15.07
CA THR A 391 -3.35 28.94 15.73
C THR A 391 -2.13 29.53 15.04
N CYS A 392 -2.23 29.89 13.76
CA CYS A 392 -1.12 30.37 12.94
C CYS A 392 -1.38 31.78 12.39
N ASP A 393 -0.32 32.48 12.01
CA ASP A 393 -0.41 33.74 11.27
C ASP A 393 -0.73 33.49 9.77
N ASP A 394 -1.18 34.54 9.08
CA ASP A 394 -1.59 34.45 7.68
C ASP A 394 -0.47 33.90 6.78
N ARG A 395 0.79 34.25 7.06
CA ARG A 395 1.94 33.78 6.28
C ARG A 395 2.14 32.27 6.40
N THR A 396 2.09 31.74 7.62
CA THR A 396 2.22 30.31 7.88
C THR A 396 1.05 29.53 7.28
N ILE A 397 -0.15 30.10 7.32
CA ILE A 397 -1.33 29.53 6.64
C ILE A 397 -1.09 29.45 5.12
N ILE A 398 -0.58 30.53 4.50
CA ILE A 398 -0.25 30.54 3.06
C ILE A 398 0.77 29.44 2.71
N ASP A 399 1.85 29.31 3.49
CA ASP A 399 2.85 28.26 3.27
C ASP A 399 2.22 26.84 3.29
N HIS A 400 1.28 26.60 4.21
CA HIS A 400 0.57 25.33 4.30
C HIS A 400 -0.49 25.12 3.20
N LEU A 401 -1.11 26.19 2.71
CA LEU A 401 -2.00 26.14 1.54
C LEU A 401 -1.21 25.79 0.28
N ASP A 402 0.00 26.33 0.13
CA ASP A 402 0.92 25.96 -0.96
C ASP A 402 1.31 24.48 -0.88
N ASP A 403 1.66 24.00 0.33
CA ASP A 403 1.98 22.59 0.57
C ASP A 403 0.81 21.67 0.18
N TYR A 404 -0.41 22.03 0.62
CA TYR A 404 -1.63 21.29 0.32
C TYR A 404 -1.95 21.29 -1.17
N SER A 405 -1.85 22.44 -1.84
CA SER A 405 -2.11 22.60 -3.28
C SER A 405 -1.15 21.78 -4.14
N PHE A 406 0.15 21.79 -3.80
CA PHE A 406 1.14 20.95 -4.47
C PHE A 406 0.79 19.47 -4.34
N LEU A 407 0.56 18.98 -3.12
CA LEU A 407 0.32 17.56 -2.88
C LEU A 407 -1.03 17.09 -3.46
N TYR A 408 -2.05 17.96 -3.44
CA TYR A 408 -3.32 17.75 -4.13
C TYR A 408 -3.12 17.54 -5.63
N THR A 409 -2.37 18.43 -6.27
CA THR A 409 -2.09 18.38 -7.71
C THR A 409 -1.25 17.16 -8.04
N PHE A 410 -0.25 16.86 -7.21
CA PHE A 410 0.59 15.69 -7.35
C PHE A 410 -0.23 14.40 -7.35
N LEU A 411 -1.10 14.18 -6.35
CA LEU A 411 -1.96 12.99 -6.28
C LEU A 411 -2.91 12.89 -7.46
N ASN A 412 -3.59 13.98 -7.81
CA ASN A 412 -4.51 14.02 -8.95
C ASN A 412 -3.81 13.83 -10.30
N SER A 413 -2.50 14.05 -10.37
CA SER A 413 -1.75 13.80 -11.57
C SER A 413 -1.55 12.29 -11.80
N MET A 414 -1.48 11.48 -10.73
CA MET A 414 -1.11 10.05 -10.77
C MET A 414 -2.15 9.15 -11.44
N SER A 415 -1.69 8.25 -12.31
CA SER A 415 -2.60 7.35 -13.06
C SER A 415 -3.30 6.33 -12.16
N LYS A 416 -2.62 5.89 -11.09
CA LYS A 416 -3.11 4.89 -10.15
C LYS A 416 -3.79 5.47 -8.90
N PHE A 417 -4.14 6.76 -8.91
CA PHE A 417 -4.83 7.32 -7.75
C PHE A 417 -6.25 6.76 -7.66
N ASP A 418 -6.62 6.24 -6.49
CA ASP A 418 -7.91 5.59 -6.29
C ASP A 418 -9.06 6.59 -6.57
N PRO A 419 -10.05 6.25 -7.41
CA PRO A 419 -11.12 7.18 -7.78
C PRO A 419 -11.99 7.63 -6.59
N VAL A 420 -12.13 6.81 -5.55
CA VAL A 420 -12.90 7.16 -4.34
C VAL A 420 -12.10 8.16 -3.51
N GLU A 421 -10.81 7.90 -3.29
CA GLU A 421 -9.90 8.83 -2.63
C GLU A 421 -9.79 10.15 -3.38
N GLN A 422 -9.72 10.10 -4.71
CA GLN A 422 -9.73 11.28 -5.57
C GLN A 422 -11.00 12.13 -5.35
N THR A 423 -12.16 11.49 -5.31
CA THR A 423 -13.44 12.18 -5.05
C THR A 423 -13.45 12.82 -3.66
N ILE A 424 -12.96 12.11 -2.64
CA ILE A 424 -12.86 12.64 -1.27
C ILE A 424 -11.92 13.84 -1.22
N LEU A 425 -10.76 13.72 -1.86
CA LEU A 425 -9.73 14.75 -1.88
C LEU A 425 -10.22 16.01 -2.62
N ASN A 426 -10.89 15.85 -3.76
CA ASN A 426 -11.46 16.95 -4.54
C ASN A 426 -12.53 17.71 -3.74
N THR A 427 -13.41 16.97 -3.06
CA THR A 427 -14.43 17.58 -2.18
C THR A 427 -13.78 18.40 -1.07
N ARG A 428 -12.73 17.86 -0.43
CA ARG A 428 -12.00 18.56 0.62
C ARG A 428 -11.25 19.78 0.11
N PHE A 429 -10.62 19.67 -1.06
CA PHE A 429 -9.94 20.79 -1.70
C PHE A 429 -10.89 21.96 -1.96
N MET A 430 -12.12 21.69 -2.44
CA MET A 430 -13.14 22.73 -2.62
C MET A 430 -13.52 23.41 -1.30
N THR A 431 -13.66 22.66 -0.20
CA THR A 431 -13.95 23.21 1.13
C THR A 431 -12.83 24.16 1.59
N VAL A 432 -11.57 23.72 1.50
CA VAL A 432 -10.41 24.55 1.88
C VAL A 432 -10.31 25.78 0.98
N GLN A 433 -10.54 25.65 -0.33
CA GLN A 433 -10.54 26.79 -1.25
C GLN A 433 -11.63 27.82 -0.94
N ALA A 434 -12.82 27.37 -0.55
CA ALA A 434 -13.91 28.27 -0.16
C ALA A 434 -13.58 29.05 1.12
N GLN A 435 -12.85 28.44 2.06
CA GLN A 435 -12.41 29.09 3.29
C GLN A 435 -11.21 30.04 3.07
N TYR A 436 -10.34 29.73 2.10
CA TYR A 436 -9.16 30.51 1.77
C TYR A 436 -9.15 30.89 0.28
N PRO A 437 -9.81 31.99 -0.13
CA PRO A 437 -9.88 32.40 -1.52
C PRO A 437 -8.51 32.59 -2.20
N ALA A 438 -7.46 32.85 -1.41
CA ALA A 438 -6.06 32.94 -1.84
C ALA A 438 -5.52 31.66 -2.52
N LEU A 439 -6.12 30.48 -2.28
CA LEU A 439 -5.80 29.26 -3.04
C LEU A 439 -6.10 29.40 -4.53
N SER A 440 -7.11 30.20 -4.89
CA SER A 440 -7.54 30.38 -6.29
C SER A 440 -6.51 31.13 -7.14
N THR A 441 -5.64 31.92 -6.52
CA THR A 441 -4.53 32.60 -7.21
C THR A 441 -3.32 31.70 -7.41
N LEU A 442 -3.14 30.67 -6.57
CA LEU A 442 -2.00 29.74 -6.63
C LEU A 442 -2.18 28.67 -7.73
N THR A 443 -3.42 28.33 -8.06
CA THR A 443 -3.75 27.40 -9.16
C THR A 443 -3.74 28.07 -10.55
N GLY A 444 -3.51 29.38 -10.65
CA GLY A 444 -3.56 30.16 -11.90
C GLY A 444 -2.23 30.31 -12.63
N THR A 445 -1.14 29.78 -12.09
CA THR A 445 0.20 29.82 -12.69
C THR A 445 0.79 28.40 -12.69
N GLY A 446 0.39 27.58 -13.66
CA GLY A 446 0.91 26.23 -13.88
C GLY A 446 0.75 25.85 -15.33
#